data_AF-W7IFT9-F1
#
_entry.id   AF-W7IFT9-F1
#
_cell.length_a   1.000
_cell.length_b   1.000
_cell.length_c   1.000
_cell.angle_alpha   90.00
_cell.angle_beta   90.00
_cell.angle_gamma   90.00
#
_symmetry.space_group_name_H-M   'P 1'
#
loop_
_entity.id
_entity.type
_entity.pdbx_description
1 polymer ?
#
loop_
_entity_poly.entity_id
_entity_poly.type
_entity_poly.pdbx_seq_one_letter_code
_entity_poly.pdbx_strand_id
1 'polypeptide(L)'
;MQRDPSRRRFPLSDRLIEVVDDSLTGEVLLDEALKMIKASEKMSVSTWIDLMSGETWNLMKIGYQLKQVRERLAKGLVDKGILRTEKRNFLLFDMATHPVTDGGAKVDIRNRVKNVLTARTVVLQPTEFLPEDMDFRYTRTVAMVCAAYAANVLENALSSLGHEARERAFAHVEELLGDFSQWPFTRRPSNTKSVGQNLGQVTAEEVNENKDKELQLEVVAACLSVFTRLDSLL
;
A
#
# COMPACT_ATOMS: atom_id res chain seq x y z
N MET A 1 -15.87 0.35 -3.31
CA MET A 1 -16.84 0.83 -2.31
C MET A 1 -18.22 0.37 -2.71
N GLN A 2 -19.11 0.10 -1.75
CA GLN A 2 -20.51 -0.19 -2.06
C GLN A 2 -21.14 0.95 -2.87
N ARG A 3 -21.85 0.62 -3.95
CA ARG A 3 -22.55 1.62 -4.78
C ARG A 3 -23.82 2.17 -4.13
N ASP A 4 -23.68 2.74 -2.94
CA ASP A 4 -24.74 3.45 -2.22
C ASP A 4 -24.30 4.90 -1.93
N PRO A 5 -25.03 5.93 -2.40
CA PRO A 5 -24.75 7.33 -2.08
C PRO A 5 -24.76 7.64 -0.58
N SER A 6 -25.52 6.90 0.22
CA SER A 6 -25.64 7.09 1.67
C SER A 6 -24.30 6.91 2.40
N ARG A 7 -23.36 6.15 1.82
CA ARG A 7 -22.02 5.89 2.37
C ARG A 7 -21.25 7.18 2.68
N ARG A 8 -21.53 8.27 1.96
CA ARG A 8 -20.85 9.57 2.14
C ARG A 8 -21.12 10.21 3.51
N ARG A 9 -22.13 9.73 4.24
CA ARG A 9 -22.42 10.13 5.62
C ARG A 9 -21.42 9.56 6.63
N PHE A 10 -20.67 8.52 6.26
CA PHE A 10 -19.70 7.86 7.12
C PHE A 10 -18.27 8.29 6.77
N PRO A 11 -17.36 8.30 7.77
CA PRO A 11 -15.93 8.39 7.53
C PRO A 11 -15.47 7.33 6.52
N LEU A 12 -14.41 7.62 5.75
CA LEU A 12 -13.97 6.77 4.64
C LEU A 12 -13.72 5.31 5.05
N SER A 13 -12.99 5.11 6.14
CA SER A 13 -12.67 3.78 6.66
C SER A 13 -13.90 3.00 7.13
N ASP A 14 -14.98 3.68 7.52
CA ASP A 14 -16.22 3.06 7.99
C ASP A 14 -17.20 2.75 6.84
N ARG A 15 -16.85 3.10 5.59
CA ARG A 15 -17.66 2.79 4.42
C ARG A 15 -17.56 1.32 4.05
N LEU A 16 -18.70 0.73 3.73
CA LEU A 16 -18.82 -0.67 3.35
C LEU A 16 -18.21 -0.93 1.97
N ILE A 17 -17.55 -2.09 1.83
CA ILE A 17 -17.07 -2.60 0.55
C ILE A 17 -17.93 -3.77 0.07
N GLU A 18 -17.90 -4.01 -1.24
CA GLU A 18 -18.55 -5.15 -1.87
C GLU A 18 -17.62 -5.76 -2.92
N VAL A 19 -17.73 -7.08 -3.12
CA VAL A 19 -17.01 -7.78 -4.17
C VAL A 19 -17.63 -7.42 -5.52
N VAL A 20 -16.79 -6.92 -6.44
CA VAL A 20 -17.20 -6.56 -7.80
C VAL A 20 -16.83 -7.62 -8.83
N ASP A 21 -15.78 -8.39 -8.54
CA ASP A 21 -15.24 -9.48 -9.34
C ASP A 21 -14.65 -10.49 -8.36
N ASP A 22 -14.99 -11.76 -8.54
CA ASP A 22 -14.57 -12.88 -7.70
C ASP A 22 -13.56 -13.81 -8.37
N SER A 23 -13.03 -13.41 -9.53
CA SER A 23 -11.94 -14.10 -10.21
C SER A 23 -10.67 -14.10 -9.35
N LEU A 24 -9.94 -15.22 -9.38
CA LEU A 24 -8.71 -15.37 -8.61
C LEU A 24 -7.60 -14.51 -9.23
N THR A 25 -6.89 -13.80 -8.38
CA THR A 25 -5.78 -12.91 -8.73
C THR A 25 -4.47 -13.67 -8.97
N GLY A 26 -4.37 -14.90 -8.46
CA GLY A 26 -3.13 -15.68 -8.44
C GLY A 26 -2.23 -15.37 -7.25
N GLU A 27 -2.53 -14.32 -6.47
CA GLU A 27 -1.83 -13.99 -5.23
C GLU A 27 -2.56 -14.62 -4.04
N VAL A 28 -1.93 -15.59 -3.38
CA VAL A 28 -2.59 -16.43 -2.37
C VAL A 28 -3.25 -15.64 -1.23
N LEU A 29 -2.62 -14.54 -0.77
CA LEU A 29 -3.16 -13.71 0.29
C LEU A 29 -4.38 -12.88 -0.17
N LEU A 30 -4.35 -12.37 -1.41
CA LEU A 30 -5.48 -11.63 -1.98
C LEU A 30 -6.65 -12.57 -2.24
N ASP A 31 -6.39 -13.78 -2.74
CA ASP A 31 -7.43 -14.77 -3.02
C ASP A 31 -8.09 -15.30 -1.74
N GLU A 32 -7.33 -15.44 -0.65
CA GLU A 32 -7.88 -15.79 0.66
C GLU A 32 -8.75 -14.66 1.22
N ALA A 33 -8.27 -13.42 1.17
CA ALA A 33 -9.04 -12.24 1.54
C ALA A 33 -10.34 -12.14 0.72
N LEU A 34 -10.26 -12.33 -0.61
CA LEU A 34 -11.40 -12.29 -1.51
C LEU A 34 -12.47 -13.35 -1.16
N LYS A 35 -12.05 -14.58 -0.84
CA LYS A 35 -12.96 -15.64 -0.39
C LYS A 35 -13.70 -15.26 0.88
N MET A 36 -13.01 -14.66 1.85
CA MET A 36 -13.64 -14.18 3.08
C MET A 36 -14.63 -13.05 2.77
N ILE A 37 -14.22 -12.04 2.00
CA ILE A 37 -15.07 -10.89 1.66
C ILE A 37 -16.34 -11.32 0.92
N LYS A 38 -16.22 -12.30 0.01
CA LYS A 38 -17.36 -12.85 -0.73
C LYS A 38 -18.34 -13.62 0.14
N ALA A 39 -17.84 -14.39 1.11
CA ALA A 39 -18.67 -15.29 1.93
C ALA A 39 -19.37 -14.57 3.10
N SER A 40 -19.02 -13.31 3.36
CA SER A 40 -19.54 -12.53 4.48
C SER A 40 -20.55 -11.48 4.05
N GLU A 41 -21.24 -10.92 5.04
CA GLU A 41 -21.95 -9.65 4.90
C GLU A 41 -20.98 -8.51 4.56
N LYS A 42 -21.51 -7.45 3.94
CA LYS A 42 -20.73 -6.25 3.63
C LYS A 42 -20.26 -5.59 4.92
N MET A 43 -18.95 -5.44 5.07
CA MET A 43 -18.31 -4.79 6.20
C MET A 43 -17.46 -3.60 5.75
N SER A 44 -17.12 -2.74 6.70
CA SER A 44 -16.30 -1.55 6.43
C SER A 44 -14.84 -1.90 6.14
N VAL A 45 -14.11 -0.96 5.54
CA VAL A 45 -12.65 -1.11 5.32
C VAL A 45 -11.91 -1.31 6.64
N SER A 46 -12.23 -0.52 7.68
CA SER A 46 -11.68 -0.68 9.03
C SER A 46 -11.92 -2.08 9.59
N THR A 47 -13.16 -2.56 9.54
CA THR A 47 -13.53 -3.88 10.06
C THR A 47 -12.75 -5.01 9.37
N TRP A 48 -12.57 -4.93 8.04
CA TRP A 48 -11.80 -5.93 7.31
C TRP A 48 -10.32 -5.93 7.69
N ILE A 49 -9.73 -4.76 7.89
CA ILE A 49 -8.34 -4.65 8.37
C ILE A 49 -8.20 -5.26 9.76
N ASP A 50 -9.07 -4.90 10.71
CA ASP A 50 -9.03 -5.43 12.08
C ASP A 50 -9.20 -6.97 12.11
N LEU A 51 -10.13 -7.49 11.31
CA LEU A 51 -10.38 -8.93 11.18
C LEU A 51 -9.17 -9.68 10.61
N MET A 52 -8.60 -9.19 9.51
CA MET A 52 -7.49 -9.87 8.83
C MET A 52 -6.16 -9.74 9.59
N SER A 53 -5.97 -8.67 10.36
CA SER A 53 -4.84 -8.49 11.28
C SER A 53 -5.02 -9.31 12.57
N GLY A 54 -6.26 -9.63 12.94
CA GLY A 54 -6.58 -10.32 14.20
C GLY A 54 -6.62 -9.40 15.41
N GLU A 55 -6.91 -8.11 15.20
CA GLU A 55 -7.01 -7.07 16.25
C GLU A 55 -8.41 -7.01 16.89
N THR A 56 -9.36 -7.80 16.38
CA THR A 56 -10.74 -7.86 16.87
C THR A 56 -11.01 -9.06 17.77
N TRP A 57 -11.88 -8.87 18.77
CA TRP A 57 -12.35 -9.90 19.70
C TRP A 57 -13.63 -10.63 19.24
N ASN A 58 -14.02 -10.47 17.98
CA ASN A 58 -15.22 -11.11 17.45
C ASN A 58 -15.04 -12.64 17.32
N LEU A 59 -15.48 -13.39 18.33
CA LEU A 59 -15.38 -14.86 18.40
C LEU A 59 -16.01 -15.58 17.19
N MET A 60 -17.08 -15.00 16.61
CA MET A 60 -17.74 -15.58 15.44
C MET A 60 -16.89 -15.49 14.17
N LYS A 61 -15.87 -14.62 14.16
CA LYS A 61 -14.99 -14.37 13.00
C LYS A 61 -13.51 -14.58 13.29
N ILE A 62 -13.18 -15.38 14.32
CA ILE A 62 -11.79 -15.69 14.69
C ILE A 62 -10.97 -16.33 13.56
N GLY A 63 -11.65 -16.98 12.60
CA GLY A 63 -11.03 -17.59 11.43
C GLY A 63 -10.62 -16.60 10.33
N TYR A 64 -10.87 -15.30 10.50
CA TYR A 64 -10.67 -14.30 9.44
C TYR A 64 -9.25 -13.71 9.43
N GLN A 65 -8.46 -13.98 10.48
CA GLN A 65 -7.08 -13.54 10.56
C GLN A 65 -6.22 -14.26 9.51
N LEU A 66 -5.47 -13.48 8.73
CA LEU A 66 -4.49 -14.02 7.79
C LEU A 66 -3.30 -14.58 8.56
N LYS A 67 -3.00 -15.86 8.32
CA LYS A 67 -1.91 -16.56 9.01
C LYS A 67 -0.68 -16.69 8.12
N GLN A 68 0.49 -16.74 8.77
CA GLN A 68 1.80 -16.94 8.11
C GLN A 68 2.05 -15.94 6.97
N VAL A 69 1.60 -14.70 7.13
CA VAL A 69 1.68 -13.66 6.09
C VAL A 69 3.13 -13.44 5.66
N ARG A 70 4.05 -13.37 6.63
CA ARG A 70 5.48 -13.15 6.36
C ARG A 70 6.10 -14.29 5.54
N GLU A 71 5.84 -15.54 5.92
CA GLU A 71 6.37 -16.72 5.25
C GLU A 71 5.80 -16.86 3.83
N ARG A 72 4.50 -16.57 3.68
CA ARG A 72 3.82 -16.61 2.37
C ARG A 72 4.30 -15.51 1.44
N LEU A 73 4.54 -14.30 1.95
CA LEU A 73 5.17 -13.22 1.19
C LEU A 73 6.60 -13.58 0.78
N ALA A 74 7.39 -14.16 1.69
CA ALA A 74 8.74 -14.61 1.38
C ALA A 74 8.74 -15.68 0.28
N LYS A 75 7.82 -16.65 0.35
CA LYS A 75 7.62 -17.64 -0.71
C LYS A 75 7.27 -16.98 -2.04
N GLY A 76 6.31 -16.06 -2.07
CA GLY A 76 5.95 -15.34 -3.30
C GLY A 76 7.13 -14.56 -3.91
N LEU A 77 8.01 -13.99 -3.08
CA LEU A 77 9.23 -13.33 -3.54
C LEU A 77 10.29 -14.31 -4.07
N VAL A 78 10.34 -15.55 -3.55
CA VAL A 78 11.18 -16.62 -4.10
C VAL A 78 10.64 -17.07 -5.47
N ASP A 79 9.34 -17.31 -5.57
CA ASP A 79 8.68 -17.75 -6.81
C ASP A 79 8.83 -16.70 -7.93
N LYS A 80 8.91 -15.41 -7.56
CA LYS A 80 9.18 -14.27 -8.46
C LYS A 80 10.67 -14.02 -8.73
N GLY A 81 11.58 -14.84 -8.19
CA GLY A 81 13.03 -14.74 -8.41
C GLY A 81 13.74 -13.60 -7.65
N ILE A 82 13.05 -12.85 -6.79
CA ILE A 82 13.63 -11.75 -6.00
C ILE A 82 14.49 -12.30 -4.86
N LEU A 83 14.01 -13.34 -4.19
CA LEU A 83 14.73 -14.07 -3.15
C LEU A 83 15.15 -15.45 -3.67
N ARG A 84 16.14 -16.06 -3.03
CA ARG A 84 16.42 -17.50 -3.17
C ARG A 84 16.27 -18.19 -1.83
N THR A 85 16.02 -19.49 -1.85
CA THR A 85 16.04 -20.30 -0.63
C THR A 85 17.43 -20.89 -0.43
N GLU A 86 18.04 -20.61 0.71
CA GLU A 86 19.29 -21.21 1.17
C GLU A 86 19.05 -21.96 2.47
N LYS A 87 19.55 -23.20 2.56
CA LYS A 87 19.55 -23.97 3.80
C LYS A 87 20.79 -23.59 4.61
N ARG A 88 20.60 -22.98 5.79
CA ARG A 88 21.68 -22.73 6.75
C ARG A 88 21.65 -23.78 7.84
N ASN A 89 22.77 -24.46 8.02
CA ASN A 89 22.94 -25.46 9.07
C ASN A 89 23.45 -24.75 10.33
N PHE A 90 22.68 -24.82 11.41
CA PHE A 90 23.10 -24.42 12.75
C PHE A 90 23.49 -25.67 13.53
N LEU A 91 24.19 -25.50 14.66
CA LEU A 91 24.71 -26.61 15.47
C LEU A 91 23.61 -27.63 15.86
N LEU A 92 22.37 -27.18 16.05
CA LEU A 92 21.26 -28.01 16.56
C LEU A 92 20.09 -28.19 15.59
N PHE A 93 20.06 -27.45 14.47
CA PHE A 93 18.96 -27.51 13.52
C PHE A 93 19.35 -26.85 12.19
N ASP A 94 18.59 -27.14 11.15
CA ASP A 94 18.70 -26.44 9.88
C ASP A 94 17.56 -25.43 9.72
N MET A 95 17.85 -24.27 9.13
CA MET A 95 16.87 -23.23 8.90
C MET A 95 16.91 -22.77 7.45
N ALA A 96 15.74 -22.69 6.82
CA ALA A 96 15.60 -22.04 5.53
C ALA A 96 15.78 -20.52 5.69
N THR A 97 16.67 -19.95 4.90
CA THR A 97 16.93 -18.52 4.83
C THR A 97 16.68 -18.01 3.43
N HIS A 98 16.31 -16.73 3.33
CA HIS A 98 15.85 -16.14 2.07
C HIS A 98 16.67 -14.90 1.71
N PRO A 99 17.96 -15.05 1.35
CA PRO A 99 18.75 -13.91 0.90
C PRO A 99 18.24 -13.35 -0.44
N VAL A 100 18.52 -12.08 -0.67
CA VAL A 100 18.19 -11.38 -1.92
C VAL A 100 19.04 -11.94 -3.06
N THR A 101 18.38 -12.31 -4.16
CA THR A 101 19.01 -12.72 -5.41
C THR A 101 19.11 -11.53 -6.35
N ASP A 102 17.98 -10.87 -6.63
CA ASP A 102 17.95 -9.66 -7.43
C ASP A 102 18.02 -8.41 -6.54
N GLY A 103 19.19 -7.77 -6.52
CA GLY A 103 19.37 -6.47 -5.90
C GLY A 103 18.71 -5.33 -6.67
N GLY A 104 18.45 -5.52 -7.98
CA GLY A 104 17.88 -4.55 -8.90
C GLY A 104 16.49 -4.10 -8.47
N ALA A 105 15.58 -5.03 -8.19
CA ALA A 105 14.24 -4.72 -7.68
C ALA A 105 14.26 -3.81 -6.43
N LYS A 106 15.15 -4.11 -5.48
CA LYS A 106 15.29 -3.32 -4.25
C LYS A 106 15.86 -1.93 -4.52
N VAL A 107 16.81 -1.82 -5.44
CA VAL A 107 17.39 -0.53 -5.86
C VAL A 107 16.34 0.31 -6.60
N ASP A 108 15.55 -0.28 -7.50
CA ASP A 108 14.46 0.38 -8.21
C ASP A 108 13.46 1.01 -7.24
N ILE A 109 12.93 0.20 -6.31
CA ILE A 109 11.97 0.69 -5.29
C ILE A 109 12.58 1.83 -4.48
N ARG A 110 13.84 1.72 -4.05
CA ARG A 110 14.53 2.78 -3.29
C ARG A 110 14.68 4.07 -4.10
N ASN A 111 15.03 3.97 -5.37
CA ASN A 111 15.16 5.12 -6.26
C ASN A 111 13.79 5.76 -6.50
N ARG A 112 12.74 4.97 -6.68
CA ARG A 112 11.36 5.45 -6.82
C ARG A 112 10.89 6.19 -5.56
N VAL A 113 11.14 5.65 -4.37
CA VAL A 113 10.86 6.32 -3.09
C VAL A 113 11.60 7.67 -3.01
N LYS A 114 12.91 7.70 -3.28
CA LYS A 114 13.71 8.93 -3.25
C LYS A 114 13.22 9.97 -4.26
N ASN A 115 12.89 9.53 -5.47
CA ASN A 115 12.37 10.40 -6.52
C ASN A 115 11.06 11.06 -6.08
N VAL A 116 10.09 10.27 -5.59
CA VAL A 116 8.79 10.79 -5.13
C VAL A 116 8.93 11.76 -3.97
N LEU A 117 9.87 11.51 -3.05
CA LEU A 117 10.01 12.30 -1.82
C LEU A 117 11.01 13.45 -1.89
N THR A 118 11.79 13.57 -2.96
CA THR A 118 12.82 14.63 -3.05
C THR A 118 12.81 15.39 -4.38
N ALA A 119 12.29 14.81 -5.46
CA ALA A 119 12.26 15.48 -6.75
C ALA A 119 11.19 16.57 -6.78
N ARG A 120 11.48 17.70 -7.44
CA ARG A 120 10.50 18.76 -7.64
C ARG A 120 9.36 18.34 -8.57
N THR A 121 9.68 17.57 -9.60
CA THR A 121 8.74 16.99 -10.54
C THR A 121 9.00 15.49 -10.57
N VAL A 122 7.98 14.70 -10.25
CA VAL A 122 8.07 13.24 -10.22
C VAL A 122 7.80 12.70 -11.60
N VAL A 123 8.78 12.00 -12.14
CA VAL A 123 8.64 11.22 -13.38
C VAL A 123 8.94 9.76 -13.06
N LEU A 124 7.98 8.87 -13.29
CA LEU A 124 8.14 7.44 -13.04
C LEU A 124 8.68 6.75 -14.29
N GLN A 125 9.98 6.40 -14.26
CA GLN A 125 10.60 5.64 -15.34
C GLN A 125 10.02 4.23 -15.40
N PRO A 126 9.69 3.70 -16.59
CA PRO A 126 9.25 2.31 -16.74
C PRO A 126 10.32 1.34 -16.27
N THR A 127 9.91 0.36 -15.47
CA THR A 127 10.78 -0.75 -15.04
C THR A 127 10.05 -2.07 -15.24
N GLU A 128 10.75 -3.20 -15.14
CA GLU A 128 10.13 -4.53 -15.17
C GLU A 128 9.01 -4.67 -14.12
N PHE A 129 9.17 -4.03 -12.96
CA PHE A 129 8.22 -4.10 -11.84
C PHE A 129 7.18 -2.97 -11.85
N LEU A 130 7.37 -1.95 -12.67
CA LEU A 130 6.41 -0.86 -12.90
C LEU A 130 6.41 -0.46 -14.39
N PRO A 131 5.87 -1.32 -15.27
CA PRO A 131 5.78 -1.08 -16.71
C PRO A 131 5.04 0.22 -17.05
N GLU A 132 5.26 0.72 -18.27
CA GLU A 132 4.68 1.98 -18.72
C GLU A 132 3.15 1.92 -18.87
N ASP A 133 2.64 0.77 -19.31
CA ASP A 133 1.25 0.46 -19.58
C ASP A 133 0.46 0.00 -18.34
N MET A 134 1.11 -0.07 -17.16
CA MET A 134 0.43 -0.42 -15.93
C MET A 134 -0.52 0.70 -15.50
N ASP A 135 -1.76 0.37 -15.15
CA ASP A 135 -2.71 1.36 -14.65
C ASP A 135 -2.29 1.95 -13.29
N PHE A 136 -2.57 3.24 -13.11
CA PHE A 136 -2.42 3.98 -11.84
C PHE A 136 -1.00 3.91 -11.24
N ARG A 137 0.05 4.08 -12.05
CA ARG A 137 1.46 4.03 -11.63
C ARG A 137 1.76 5.03 -10.51
N TYR A 138 1.24 6.26 -10.63
CA TYR A 138 1.44 7.31 -9.63
C TYR A 138 0.67 7.00 -8.36
N THR A 139 -0.61 6.64 -8.46
CA THR A 139 -1.41 6.27 -7.28
C THR A 139 -0.83 5.06 -6.54
N ARG A 140 -0.36 4.01 -7.24
CA ARG A 140 0.34 2.85 -6.64
C ARG A 140 1.60 3.27 -5.91
N THR A 141 2.37 4.16 -6.51
CA THR A 141 3.63 4.63 -5.92
C THR A 141 3.37 5.47 -4.67
N VAL A 142 2.39 6.37 -4.70
CA VAL A 142 1.99 7.15 -3.52
C VAL A 142 1.50 6.22 -2.41
N ALA A 143 0.61 5.27 -2.73
CA ALA A 143 0.13 4.30 -1.75
C ALA A 143 1.26 3.47 -1.12
N MET A 144 2.23 3.02 -1.93
CA MET A 144 3.42 2.30 -1.45
C MET A 144 4.25 3.15 -0.47
N VAL A 145 4.48 4.43 -0.78
CA VAL A 145 5.28 5.32 0.06
C VAL A 145 4.55 5.65 1.38
N CYS A 146 3.24 5.92 1.32
CA CYS A 146 2.42 6.13 2.50
C CYS A 146 2.31 4.88 3.38
N ALA A 147 2.17 3.68 2.78
CA ALA A 147 2.18 2.43 3.52
C ALA A 147 3.54 2.16 4.19
N ALA A 148 4.65 2.44 3.49
CA ALA A 148 5.99 2.29 4.06
C ALA A 148 6.25 3.27 5.22
N TYR A 149 5.68 4.47 5.16
CA TYR A 149 5.70 5.43 6.26
C TYR A 149 4.94 4.88 7.46
N ALA A 150 3.67 4.49 7.29
CA ALA A 150 2.84 3.99 8.39
C ALA A 150 3.34 2.66 8.98
N ALA A 151 4.03 1.83 8.19
CA ALA A 151 4.67 0.61 8.64
C ALA A 151 6.06 0.83 9.27
N ASN A 152 6.50 2.09 9.47
CA ASN A 152 7.78 2.45 10.06
C ASN A 152 9.02 1.84 9.37
N VAL A 153 8.95 1.65 8.05
CA VAL A 153 10.06 1.10 7.25
C VAL A 153 10.61 2.08 6.20
N LEU A 154 9.99 3.24 6.02
CA LEU A 154 10.39 4.25 5.03
C LEU A 154 11.83 4.74 5.23
N GLU A 155 12.27 4.93 6.48
CA GLU A 155 13.60 5.45 6.79
C GLU A 155 14.72 4.60 6.15
N ASN A 156 14.52 3.30 6.05
CA ASN A 156 15.47 2.35 5.46
C ASN A 156 15.79 2.65 3.97
N ALA A 157 14.91 3.36 3.27
CA ALA A 157 15.11 3.79 1.89
C ALA A 157 15.79 5.17 1.78
N LEU A 158 15.68 5.99 2.83
CA LEU A 158 16.19 7.36 2.92
C LEU A 158 17.54 7.48 3.63
N SER A 159 18.09 6.36 4.12
CA SER A 159 19.33 6.30 4.91
C SER A 159 20.57 6.85 4.21
N SER A 160 20.56 7.07 2.89
CA SER A 160 21.66 7.72 2.16
C SER A 160 21.51 9.24 2.06
N LEU A 161 20.37 9.82 2.45
CA LEU A 161 20.13 11.26 2.42
C LEU A 161 20.73 11.94 3.66
N GLY A 162 21.08 13.22 3.54
CA GLY A 162 21.43 14.07 4.68
C GLY A 162 20.22 14.37 5.57
N HIS A 163 20.48 14.80 6.81
CA HIS A 163 19.45 15.03 7.84
C HIS A 163 18.28 15.90 7.35
N GLU A 164 18.57 17.11 6.86
CA GLU A 164 17.56 18.06 6.37
C GLU A 164 16.73 17.48 5.21
N ALA A 165 17.35 16.72 4.31
CA ALA A 165 16.64 16.10 3.19
C ALA A 165 15.71 14.97 3.67
N ARG A 166 16.06 14.25 4.74
CA ARG A 166 15.17 13.25 5.35
C ARG A 166 13.99 13.91 6.03
N GLU A 167 14.21 14.95 6.84
CA GLU A 167 13.12 15.68 7.49
C GLU A 167 12.11 16.22 6.47
N ARG A 168 12.59 16.81 5.37
CA ARG A 168 11.71 17.24 4.28
C ARG A 168 10.96 16.08 3.61
N ALA A 169 11.61 14.94 3.40
CA ALA A 169 10.97 13.76 2.83
C ALA A 169 9.88 13.20 3.75
N PHE A 170 10.10 13.21 5.07
CA PHE A 170 9.11 12.81 6.07
C PHE A 170 7.91 13.76 6.12
N ALA A 171 8.16 15.08 6.16
CA ALA A 171 7.08 16.07 6.07
C ALA A 171 6.28 15.92 4.76
N HIS A 172 6.95 15.62 3.65
CA HIS A 172 6.26 15.43 2.37
C HIS A 172 5.39 14.15 2.33
N VAL A 173 5.86 13.02 2.87
CA VAL A 173 5.01 11.80 2.92
C VAL A 173 3.80 11.99 3.84
N GLU A 174 3.92 12.76 4.91
CA GLU A 174 2.80 13.11 5.79
C GLU A 174 1.76 13.97 5.05
N GLU A 175 2.21 14.97 4.28
CA GLU A 175 1.34 15.73 3.37
C GLU A 175 0.64 14.81 2.34
N LEU A 176 1.40 13.91 1.70
CA LEU A 176 0.84 12.94 0.73
C LEU A 176 -0.19 12.03 1.40
N LEU A 177 0.09 11.51 2.59
CA LEU A 177 -0.84 10.67 3.33
C LEU A 177 -2.13 11.47 3.66
N GLY A 178 -2.01 12.72 4.08
CA GLY A 178 -3.16 13.59 4.33
C GLY A 178 -3.98 13.89 3.07
N ASP A 179 -3.34 14.10 1.93
CA ASP A 179 -4.01 14.44 0.68
C ASP A 179 -4.69 13.22 0.01
N PHE A 180 -4.10 12.02 0.16
CA PHE A 180 -4.59 10.78 -0.45
C PHE A 180 -5.44 9.91 0.50
N SER A 181 -5.56 10.26 1.78
CA SER A 181 -6.48 9.63 2.75
C SER A 181 -7.91 10.20 2.70
N GLN A 182 -8.21 11.01 1.68
CA GLN A 182 -9.51 11.62 1.43
C GLN A 182 -9.97 11.39 -0.02
N TRP A 183 -11.29 11.38 -0.24
CA TRP A 183 -11.87 11.12 -1.57
C TRP A 183 -12.94 12.17 -1.91
N PRO A 184 -12.90 12.79 -3.11
CA PRO A 184 -11.87 12.65 -4.15
C PRO A 184 -10.48 13.09 -3.67
N PHE A 185 -9.43 12.54 -4.30
CA PHE A 185 -8.06 12.97 -3.99
C PHE A 185 -7.95 14.48 -4.13
N THR A 186 -7.60 15.15 -3.04
CA THR A 186 -7.51 16.60 -3.01
C THR A 186 -6.11 16.95 -2.57
N ARG A 187 -5.31 17.43 -3.52
CA ARG A 187 -4.00 17.97 -3.19
C ARG A 187 -4.16 19.41 -2.74
N ARG A 188 -3.95 19.66 -1.45
CA ARG A 188 -3.97 21.02 -0.93
C ARG A 188 -2.71 21.77 -1.42
N PRO A 189 -2.74 23.12 -1.49
CA PRO A 189 -1.53 23.89 -1.75
C PRO A 189 -0.47 23.49 -0.70
N SER A 190 0.55 22.77 -1.13
CA SER A 190 1.58 22.23 -0.24
C SER A 190 2.36 23.37 0.43
N ASN A 191 2.55 23.25 1.74
CA ASN A 191 3.44 24.14 2.49
C ASN A 191 4.90 23.87 2.12
N THR A 192 5.19 22.61 1.74
CA THR A 192 6.48 22.14 1.23
C THR A 192 6.62 22.48 -0.27
N LYS A 193 6.75 23.78 -0.58
CA LYS A 193 6.67 24.39 -1.93
C LYS A 193 7.59 23.81 -3.03
N SER A 194 8.41 22.79 -2.79
CA SER A 194 9.44 22.32 -3.73
C SER A 194 9.38 20.86 -4.15
N VAL A 195 8.56 19.98 -3.56
CA VAL A 195 8.59 18.53 -3.85
C VAL A 195 7.31 18.03 -4.53
N GLY A 196 7.50 17.22 -5.57
CA GLY A 196 6.47 16.49 -6.29
C GLY A 196 5.33 17.33 -6.84
N GLN A 197 5.57 18.56 -7.30
CA GLN A 197 4.54 19.55 -7.69
C GLN A 197 3.50 19.04 -8.69
N ASN A 198 3.86 18.09 -9.55
CA ASN A 198 2.99 17.49 -10.55
C ASN A 198 2.12 16.32 -10.04
N LEU A 199 2.42 15.73 -8.88
CA LEU A 199 1.72 14.53 -8.37
C LEU A 199 0.20 14.65 -8.36
N GLY A 200 -0.34 15.78 -7.89
CA GLY A 200 -1.79 16.00 -7.86
C GLY A 200 -2.43 16.10 -9.25
N GLN A 201 -1.70 16.60 -10.24
CA GLN A 201 -2.19 16.66 -11.62
C GLN A 201 -2.19 15.26 -12.24
N VAL A 202 -1.06 14.55 -12.18
CA VAL A 202 -0.94 13.24 -12.83
C VAL A 202 -1.86 12.18 -12.20
N THR A 203 -2.12 12.24 -10.89
CA THR A 203 -3.09 11.32 -10.27
C THR A 203 -4.53 11.71 -10.60
N ALA A 204 -4.84 13.00 -10.79
CA ALA A 204 -6.14 13.43 -11.27
C ALA A 204 -6.37 13.01 -12.73
N GLU A 205 -5.33 13.04 -13.58
CA GLU A 205 -5.36 12.49 -14.93
C GLU A 205 -5.64 10.97 -14.90
N GLU A 206 -4.93 10.20 -14.07
CA GLU A 206 -5.20 8.76 -13.88
C GLU A 206 -6.66 8.47 -13.48
N VAL A 207 -7.23 9.28 -12.58
CA VAL A 207 -8.64 9.16 -12.16
C VAL A 207 -9.59 9.50 -13.32
N ASN A 208 -9.31 10.57 -14.05
CA ASN A 208 -10.16 11.04 -15.14
C ASN A 208 -10.20 10.08 -16.34
N GLU A 209 -9.09 9.38 -16.60
CA GLU A 209 -9.00 8.33 -17.61
C GLU A 209 -9.75 7.06 -17.20
N ASN A 210 -9.97 6.84 -15.89
CA ASN A 210 -10.55 5.62 -15.33
C ASN A 210 -11.78 5.90 -14.45
N LYS A 211 -12.76 6.64 -14.97
CA LYS A 211 -13.97 7.04 -14.21
C LYS A 211 -14.82 5.86 -13.73
N ASP A 212 -14.76 4.73 -14.41
CA ASP A 212 -15.43 3.50 -14.00
C ASP A 212 -14.79 2.87 -12.74
N LYS A 213 -13.58 3.30 -12.36
CA LYS A 213 -12.82 2.82 -11.20
C LYS A 213 -12.87 3.75 -9.98
N GLU A 214 -13.68 4.81 -10.01
CA GLU A 214 -13.78 5.77 -8.89
C GLU A 214 -14.11 5.10 -7.55
N LEU A 215 -15.02 4.11 -7.55
CA LEU A 215 -15.39 3.39 -6.33
C LEU A 215 -14.26 2.52 -5.77
N GLN A 216 -13.34 2.06 -6.62
CA GLN A 216 -12.16 1.28 -6.27
C GLN A 216 -11.08 2.20 -5.70
N LEU A 217 -10.87 3.36 -6.33
CA LEU A 217 -9.94 4.39 -5.82
C LEU A 217 -10.41 4.98 -4.48
N GLU A 218 -11.72 5.09 -4.26
CA GLU A 218 -12.29 5.44 -2.94
C GLU A 218 -11.92 4.41 -1.85
N VAL A 219 -11.75 3.12 -2.20
CA VAL A 219 -11.24 2.09 -1.25
C VAL A 219 -9.78 2.32 -0.94
N VAL A 220 -8.96 2.68 -1.93
CA VAL A 220 -7.55 3.02 -1.71
C VAL A 220 -7.42 4.19 -0.74
N ALA A 221 -8.18 5.25 -0.95
CA ALA A 221 -8.22 6.40 -0.03
C ALA A 221 -8.67 5.99 1.38
N ALA A 222 -9.66 5.11 1.48
CA ALA A 222 -10.12 4.60 2.78
C ALA A 222 -9.05 3.77 3.50
N CYS A 223 -8.30 2.92 2.80
CA CYS A 223 -7.15 2.21 3.39
C CYS A 223 -6.08 3.19 3.90
N LEU A 224 -5.75 4.22 3.12
CA LEU A 224 -4.81 5.27 3.54
C LEU A 224 -5.33 6.06 4.75
N SER A 225 -6.65 6.27 4.88
CA SER A 225 -7.25 6.90 6.07
C SER A 225 -7.16 6.04 7.34
N VAL A 226 -6.92 4.74 7.22
CA VAL A 226 -6.61 3.90 8.38
C VAL A 226 -5.16 4.14 8.82
N PHE A 227 -4.25 4.31 7.86
CA PHE A 227 -2.83 4.57 8.15
C PHE A 227 -2.57 5.84 8.95
N THR A 228 -3.40 6.88 8.76
CA THR A 228 -3.30 8.12 9.56
C THR A 228 -3.61 7.92 11.05
N ARG A 229 -4.14 6.76 11.45
CA ARG A 229 -4.51 6.44 12.83
C ARG A 229 -3.65 5.33 13.45
N LEU A 230 -2.74 4.73 12.68
CA LEU A 230 -1.91 3.61 13.16
C LEU A 230 -0.92 4.03 14.27
N ASP A 231 -0.53 5.30 14.34
CA ASP A 231 0.31 5.83 15.43
C ASP A 231 -0.34 5.67 16.83
N SER A 232 -1.65 5.41 16.91
CA SER A 232 -2.34 5.16 18.18
C SER A 232 -2.17 3.73 18.72
N LEU A 233 -1.53 2.83 17.95
CA LEU A 233 -1.36 1.41 18.27
C LEU A 233 0.08 1.03 18.68
N LEU A 234 1.04 1.96 18.54
CA LEU A 234 2.45 1.79 18.91
C LEU A 234 2.80 2.55 20.19
#